data_AF-A0A7C4EP16-F1
#
_entry.id   AF-A0A7C4EP16-F1
#
_cell.length_a   1.000
_cell.length_b   1.000
_cell.length_c   1.000
_cell.angle_alpha   90.00
_cell.angle_beta   90.00
_cell.angle_gamma   90.00
#
_symmetry.space_group_name_H-M   'P 1'
#
loop_
_entity.id
_entity.type
_entity.pdbx_description
1 polymer ?
#
loop_
_entity_poly.entity_id
_entity_poly.type
_entity_poly.pdbx_seq_one_letter_code
_entity_poly.pdbx_strand_id
1 'polypeptide(L)'
;MVISLLSDGGVRLASGETVVLVDPASNRAKGTFILRTESPADVSVFPEGEIGYPGEYEIQEIEVHGIQSKESDAKTIKTAYLLHFEGVSIAILPKLKELPDVSVIKELEEPDILIVPINGKDALPGDVAEKLMRQLEPSVLIPLPNGSLADFYKALGVKPEGPQDKFTFKAKDLKPKEGRVIQLSV
;
A
#
# COMPACT_ATOMS: atom_id res chain seq x y z
N MET A 1 -3.15 -12.82 -9.17
CA MET A 1 -3.60 -11.57 -8.54
C MET A 1 -3.57 -10.41 -9.55
N VAL A 2 -4.43 -9.42 -9.33
CA VAL A 2 -4.54 -8.18 -10.12
C VAL A 2 -4.56 -6.99 -9.16
N ILE A 3 -3.73 -5.98 -9.43
CA ILE A 3 -3.71 -4.70 -8.71
C ILE A 3 -4.09 -3.60 -9.70
N SER A 4 -5.05 -2.75 -9.35
CA SER A 4 -5.48 -1.60 -10.17
C SER A 4 -5.83 -0.41 -9.29
N LEU A 5 -5.77 0.80 -9.85
CA LEU A 5 -6.29 1.99 -9.18
C LEU A 5 -7.80 2.10 -9.36
N LEU A 6 -8.48 2.59 -8.34
CA LEU A 6 -9.87 2.99 -8.42
C LEU A 6 -9.95 4.42 -8.95
N SER A 7 -11.02 4.73 -9.69
CA SER A 7 -11.26 6.08 -10.20
C SER A 7 -11.42 7.15 -9.12
N ASP A 8 -11.64 6.73 -7.88
CA ASP A 8 -11.81 7.59 -6.72
C ASP A 8 -10.55 7.66 -5.83
N GLY A 9 -9.42 7.14 -6.31
CA GLY A 9 -8.10 7.28 -5.68
C GLY A 9 -7.67 6.12 -4.79
N GLY A 10 -8.55 5.15 -4.52
CA GLY A 10 -8.20 3.94 -3.79
C GLY A 10 -7.46 2.90 -4.64
N VAL A 11 -7.09 1.79 -4.02
CA VAL A 11 -6.45 0.65 -4.70
C VAL A 11 -7.36 -0.57 -4.61
N ARG A 12 -7.41 -1.37 -5.68
CA ARG A 12 -8.09 -2.65 -5.72
C ARG A 12 -7.07 -3.77 -5.88
N LEU A 13 -7.07 -4.71 -4.94
CA LEU A 13 -6.36 -5.98 -5.02
C LEU A 13 -7.39 -7.08 -5.26
N ALA A 14 -7.19 -7.91 -6.27
CA ALA A 14 -8.12 -9.00 -6.58
C ALA A 14 -7.38 -10.31 -6.86
N SER A 15 -7.84 -11.39 -6.24
CA SER A 15 -7.46 -12.76 -6.61
C SER A 15 -8.69 -13.67 -6.52
N GLY A 16 -9.02 -14.32 -7.63
CA GLY A 16 -10.27 -15.08 -7.75
C GLY A 16 -11.51 -14.20 -7.49
N GLU A 17 -12.34 -14.63 -6.53
CA GLU A 17 -13.52 -13.89 -6.07
C GLU A 17 -13.21 -12.88 -4.96
N THR A 18 -12.03 -12.99 -4.34
CA THR A 18 -11.63 -12.13 -3.22
C THR A 18 -11.11 -10.79 -3.73
N VAL A 19 -11.67 -9.72 -3.19
CA VAL A 19 -11.33 -8.34 -3.57
C VAL A 19 -11.08 -7.51 -2.32
N VAL A 20 -9.85 -7.03 -2.16
CA VAL A 20 -9.48 -6.07 -1.10
C VAL A 20 -9.50 -4.68 -1.70
N LEU A 21 -10.20 -3.75 -1.06
CA LEU A 21 -10.18 -2.34 -1.42
C LEU A 21 -9.39 -1.56 -0.39
N VAL A 22 -8.49 -0.70 -0.83
CA VAL A 22 -7.69 0.16 0.04
C VAL A 22 -8.12 1.60 -0.18
N ASP A 23 -8.52 2.27 0.89
CA ASP A 23 -8.96 3.67 0.89
C ASP A 23 -9.94 4.04 -0.25
N PRO A 24 -11.01 3.26 -0.52
CA PRO A 24 -12.01 3.68 -1.51
C PRO A 24 -12.72 4.95 -1.01
N ALA A 25 -12.70 6.02 -1.81
CA ALA A 25 -13.38 7.26 -1.43
C ALA A 25 -14.90 7.19 -1.61
N SER A 26 -15.41 6.23 -2.40
CA SER A 26 -16.83 5.99 -2.61
C SER A 26 -17.21 4.53 -2.41
N ASN A 27 -18.46 4.28 -1.96
CA ASN A 27 -18.98 2.92 -1.77
C ASN A 27 -19.43 2.25 -3.08
N ARG A 28 -18.94 2.72 -4.23
CA ARG A 28 -19.33 2.18 -5.55
C ARG A 28 -18.62 0.86 -5.85
N ALA A 29 -17.36 0.74 -5.44
CA ALA A 29 -16.62 -0.50 -5.57
C ALA A 29 -17.10 -1.49 -4.50
N LYS A 30 -17.43 -2.71 -4.91
CA LYS A 30 -17.70 -3.81 -4.00
C LYS A 30 -16.43 -4.64 -3.82
N GLY A 31 -16.08 -4.90 -2.57
CA GLY A 31 -14.97 -5.76 -2.17
C GLY A 31 -15.42 -6.76 -1.11
N THR A 32 -14.59 -7.77 -0.87
CA THR A 32 -14.70 -8.68 0.27
C THR A 32 -14.52 -7.91 1.57
N PHE A 33 -13.48 -7.08 1.64
CA PHE A 33 -13.23 -6.18 2.77
C PHE A 33 -12.47 -4.94 2.31
N ILE A 34 -12.48 -3.92 3.17
CA ILE A 34 -11.86 -2.63 2.97
C ILE A 34 -10.78 -2.42 4.03
N LEU A 35 -9.63 -1.92 3.59
CA LEU A 35 -8.57 -1.41 4.46
C LEU A 35 -8.58 0.12 4.40
N ARG A 36 -8.60 0.76 5.58
CA ARG A 36 -8.41 2.20 5.74
C ARG A 36 -7.02 2.45 6.30
N THR A 37 -6.13 3.03 5.50
CA THR A 37 -4.78 3.40 5.95
C THR A 37 -4.80 4.66 6.82
N GLU A 38 -5.88 5.45 6.74
CA GLU A 38 -6.12 6.61 7.57
C GLU A 38 -7.56 6.60 8.09
N SER A 39 -7.74 6.65 9.41
CA SER A 39 -9.06 6.62 10.08
C SER A 39 -9.14 7.67 11.19
N PRO A 40 -10.32 8.24 11.50
CA PRO A 40 -10.49 9.07 12.69
C PRO A 40 -10.14 8.29 13.97
N ALA A 41 -9.55 8.94 14.97
CA ALA A 41 -9.11 8.28 16.21
C ALA A 41 -10.25 7.94 17.19
N ASP A 42 -11.46 8.41 16.92
CA ASP A 42 -12.66 8.23 17.74
C ASP A 42 -13.70 7.25 17.16
N VAL A 43 -13.30 6.44 16.16
CA VAL A 43 -14.16 5.39 15.61
C VAL A 43 -14.25 4.23 16.60
N SER A 44 -15.43 4.04 17.17
CA SER A 44 -15.68 2.94 18.11
C SER A 44 -15.97 1.61 17.42
N VAL A 45 -16.59 1.66 16.23
CA VAL A 45 -17.00 0.48 15.45
C VAL A 45 -16.86 0.83 13.98
N PHE A 46 -16.05 0.04 13.26
CA PHE A 46 -16.02 0.10 11.81
C PHE A 46 -17.21 -0.65 11.21
N PRO A 47 -17.70 -0.25 10.03
CA PRO A 47 -18.68 -1.04 9.29
C PRO A 47 -18.18 -2.48 9.08
N GLU A 48 -19.11 -3.43 8.97
CA GLU A 48 -18.76 -4.84 8.71
C GLU A 48 -17.91 -4.97 7.45
N GLY A 49 -16.79 -5.68 7.56
CA GLY A 49 -15.83 -5.82 6.46
C GLY A 49 -14.93 -4.60 6.24
N GLU A 50 -14.88 -3.62 7.15
CA GLU A 50 -13.86 -2.57 7.14
C GLU A 50 -12.87 -2.75 8.31
N ILE A 51 -11.57 -2.67 8.00
CA ILE A 51 -10.49 -2.57 8.97
C ILE A 51 -9.89 -1.17 8.82
N GLY A 52 -9.81 -0.41 9.90
CA GLY A 52 -9.20 0.91 9.87
C GLY A 52 -8.22 1.23 10.97
N TYR A 53 -7.95 0.28 11.88
CA TYR A 53 -7.00 0.44 12.97
C TYR A 53 -5.89 -0.62 12.94
N PRO A 54 -4.77 -0.34 13.63
CA PRO A 54 -3.71 -1.32 13.85
C PRO A 54 -4.23 -2.55 14.59
N GLY A 55 -3.64 -3.71 14.32
CA GLY A 55 -4.02 -4.99 14.88
C GLY A 55 -3.76 -6.15 13.92
N GLU A 56 -3.94 -7.36 14.40
CA GLU A 56 -3.90 -8.57 13.59
C GLU A 56 -5.33 -9.00 13.25
N TYR A 57 -5.56 -9.28 11.97
CA TYR A 57 -6.86 -9.69 11.43
C TYR A 57 -6.67 -10.86 10.48
N GLU A 58 -7.69 -11.70 10.37
CA GLU A 58 -7.74 -12.79 9.38
C GLU A 58 -9.11 -12.78 8.70
N ILE A 59 -9.12 -12.63 7.37
CA ILE A 59 -10.35 -12.57 6.57
C ILE A 59 -10.19 -13.47 5.35
N GLN A 60 -11.02 -14.52 5.24
CA GLN A 60 -10.96 -15.48 4.13
C GLN A 60 -9.53 -16.02 3.89
N GLU A 61 -8.85 -16.46 4.96
CA GLU A 61 -7.47 -16.98 4.92
C GLU A 61 -6.41 -15.94 4.50
N ILE A 62 -6.78 -14.65 4.46
CA ILE A 62 -5.83 -13.55 4.29
C ILE A 62 -5.48 -13.02 5.67
N GLU A 63 -4.21 -13.15 6.03
CA GLU A 63 -3.65 -12.51 7.21
C GLU A 63 -3.39 -11.04 6.90
N VAL A 64 -3.85 -10.15 7.79
CA VAL A 64 -3.64 -8.71 7.70
C VAL A 64 -3.02 -8.25 9.01
N HIS A 65 -1.81 -7.72 8.94
CA HIS A 65 -1.14 -7.11 10.07
C HIS A 65 -1.10 -5.60 9.91
N GLY A 66 -1.86 -4.89 10.75
CA GLY A 66 -1.94 -3.43 10.79
C GLY A 66 -1.00 -2.86 11.85
N ILE A 67 -0.12 -1.95 11.44
CA ILE A 67 0.95 -1.38 12.26
C ILE A 67 0.74 0.13 12.35
N GLN A 68 0.69 0.67 13.57
CA GLN A 68 0.49 2.10 13.77
C GLN A 68 1.73 2.90 13.36
N SER A 69 1.53 3.96 12.58
CA SER A 69 2.57 4.95 12.29
C SER A 69 2.69 5.99 13.41
N LYS A 70 3.91 6.48 13.67
CA LYS A 70 4.17 7.66 14.53
C LYS A 70 3.48 8.94 14.08
N GLU A 71 3.08 9.02 12.81
CA GLU A 71 2.34 10.18 12.28
C GLU A 71 0.85 10.14 12.63
N SER A 72 0.42 9.13 13.40
CA SER A 72 -0.89 9.16 14.06
C SER A 72 -0.93 10.27 15.11
N ASP A 73 -2.07 10.93 15.26
CA ASP A 73 -2.30 11.97 16.26
C ASP A 73 -3.64 11.76 16.99
N ALA A 74 -4.03 12.73 17.81
CA ALA A 74 -5.25 12.64 18.62
C ALA A 74 -6.56 12.63 17.81
N LYS A 75 -6.50 12.94 16.51
CA LYS A 75 -7.66 12.99 15.60
C LYS A 75 -7.61 11.90 14.54
N THR A 76 -6.42 11.47 14.15
CA THR A 76 -6.23 10.58 13.01
C THR A 76 -5.24 9.47 13.34
N ILE A 77 -5.66 8.23 13.12
CA ILE A 77 -4.80 7.04 13.18
C ILE A 77 -4.36 6.69 11.76
N LYS A 78 -3.03 6.57 11.58
CA LYS A 78 -2.42 6.14 10.33
C LYS A 78 -1.86 4.73 10.50
N THR A 79 -2.30 3.80 9.66
CA THR A 79 -1.99 2.38 9.77
C THR A 79 -1.33 1.90 8.48
N ALA A 80 -0.13 1.32 8.60
CA ALA A 80 0.47 0.52 7.54
C ALA A 80 -0.09 -0.90 7.62
N TYR A 81 -0.36 -1.54 6.50
CA TYR A 81 -0.83 -2.93 6.47
C TYR A 81 0.16 -3.81 5.73
N LEU A 82 0.48 -4.96 6.32
CA LEU A 82 1.12 -6.09 5.66
C LEU A 82 0.08 -7.18 5.46
N LEU A 83 -0.19 -7.54 4.20
CA LEU A 83 -1.11 -8.62 3.86
C LEU A 83 -0.30 -9.84 3.42
N HIS A 84 -0.69 -11.03 3.88
CA HIS A 84 -0.26 -12.29 3.28
C HIS A 84 -1.43 -12.89 2.52
N PHE A 85 -1.33 -12.89 1.19
CA PHE A 85 -2.42 -13.33 0.32
C PHE A 85 -1.87 -14.26 -0.77
N GLU A 86 -2.31 -15.52 -0.77
CA GLU A 86 -1.88 -16.56 -1.74
C GLU A 86 -0.34 -16.72 -1.81
N GLY A 87 0.34 -16.62 -0.66
CA GLY A 87 1.80 -16.74 -0.57
C GLY A 87 2.57 -15.54 -1.10
N VAL A 88 1.91 -14.38 -1.27
CA VAL A 88 2.51 -13.10 -1.62
C VAL A 88 2.35 -12.13 -0.45
N SER A 89 3.43 -11.46 -0.05
CA SER A 89 3.39 -10.41 0.96
C SER A 89 3.22 -9.03 0.32
N ILE A 90 2.23 -8.26 0.77
CA ILE A 90 1.90 -6.94 0.22
C ILE A 90 1.89 -5.91 1.34
N ALA A 91 2.89 -5.04 1.35
CA ALA A 91 2.96 -3.90 2.25
C ALA A 91 2.26 -2.68 1.63
N ILE A 92 1.41 -2.03 2.41
CA ILE A 92 0.60 -0.88 2.02
C ILE A 92 0.82 0.21 3.05
N LEU A 93 1.44 1.31 2.64
CA LEU A 93 1.71 2.42 3.54
C LEU A 93 0.61 3.48 3.49
N PRO A 94 0.30 4.12 4.64
CA PRO A 94 -0.52 5.31 4.65
C PRO A 94 0.25 6.47 4.04
N LYS A 95 -0.43 7.61 3.90
CA LYS A 95 0.21 8.88 3.62
C LYS A 95 1.15 9.28 4.75
N LEU A 96 2.45 9.31 4.49
CA LEU A 96 3.51 9.67 5.44
C LEU A 96 4.34 10.81 4.88
N LYS A 97 4.78 11.75 5.74
CA LYS A 97 5.71 12.84 5.41
C LYS A 97 7.15 12.44 5.66
N GLU A 98 7.39 11.49 6.55
CA GLU A 98 8.70 10.96 6.91
C GLU A 98 8.77 9.45 6.77
N LEU A 99 9.98 8.88 6.81
CA LEU A 99 10.15 7.43 6.84
C LEU A 99 9.37 6.81 8.02
N PRO A 100 8.74 5.64 7.80
CA PRO A 100 8.24 4.82 8.90
C PRO A 100 9.35 4.56 9.91
N ASP A 101 8.97 4.33 11.16
CA ASP A 101 9.96 4.02 12.19
C ASP A 101 10.62 2.68 11.95
N VAL A 102 11.80 2.49 12.55
CA VAL A 102 12.56 1.25 12.44
C VAL A 102 11.74 0.03 12.91
N SER A 103 10.85 0.19 13.90
CA SER A 103 9.93 -0.88 14.31
C SER A 103 8.95 -1.24 13.18
N VAL A 104 8.31 -0.25 12.58
CA VAL A 104 7.40 -0.46 11.45
C VAL A 104 8.12 -1.10 10.27
N ILE A 105 9.30 -0.61 9.90
CA ILE A 105 10.11 -1.19 8.81
C ILE A 105 10.46 -2.65 9.11
N LYS A 106 10.80 -2.99 10.37
CA LYS A 106 11.09 -4.37 10.76
C LYS A 106 9.86 -5.27 10.67
N GLU A 107 8.70 -4.76 11.06
CA GLU A 107 7.43 -5.52 10.99
C GLU A 107 6.92 -5.69 9.56
N LEU A 108 7.26 -4.76 8.64
CA LEU A 108 6.98 -4.90 7.21
C LEU A 108 7.94 -5.87 6.49
N GLU A 109 9.10 -6.17 7.11
CA GLU A 109 10.14 -7.06 6.60
C GLU A 109 10.61 -6.72 5.16
N GLU A 110 10.70 -7.72 4.28
CA GLU A 110 11.03 -7.58 2.86
C GLU A 110 9.79 -7.98 2.03
N PRO A 111 8.80 -7.09 1.87
CA PRO A 111 7.54 -7.45 1.23
C PRO A 111 7.73 -7.67 -0.28
N ASP A 112 7.00 -8.61 -0.87
CA ASP A 112 7.06 -8.83 -2.32
C ASP A 112 6.58 -7.60 -3.09
N ILE A 113 5.52 -6.96 -2.59
CA ILE A 113 4.93 -5.76 -3.18
C ILE A 113 4.85 -4.66 -2.14
N LEU A 114 5.41 -3.50 -2.47
CA LEU A 114 5.23 -2.27 -1.71
C LEU A 114 4.30 -1.32 -2.46
N ILE A 115 3.22 -0.88 -1.82
CA ILE A 115 2.29 0.13 -2.30
C ILE A 115 2.42 1.36 -1.40
N VAL A 116 2.77 2.52 -1.98
CA VAL A 116 3.10 3.70 -1.17
C VAL A 116 2.66 5.01 -1.84
N PRO A 117 1.98 5.91 -1.12
CA PRO A 117 1.76 7.29 -1.56
C PRO A 117 3.06 8.07 -1.69
N ILE A 118 3.32 8.63 -2.87
CA ILE A 118 4.52 9.44 -3.14
C ILE A 118 4.12 10.82 -3.67
N ASN A 119 4.82 11.83 -3.14
CA ASN A 119 4.74 13.25 -3.44
C ASN A 119 3.38 13.89 -3.16
N GLY A 120 3.34 15.20 -2.95
CA GLY A 120 2.15 15.93 -2.52
C GLY A 120 2.27 16.41 -1.07
N LYS A 121 1.27 17.15 -0.59
CA LYS A 121 1.34 17.90 0.67
C LYS A 121 1.53 17.00 1.91
N ASP A 122 1.01 15.78 1.85
CA ASP A 122 0.93 14.86 3.00
C ASP A 122 1.49 13.46 2.69
N ALA A 123 2.30 13.31 1.64
CA ALA A 123 2.88 12.03 1.22
C ALA A 123 4.42 12.10 1.11
N LEU A 124 5.05 10.93 0.93
CA LEU A 124 6.51 10.82 1.04
C LEU A 124 7.17 11.59 -0.11
N PRO A 125 8.13 12.48 0.17
CA PRO A 125 8.97 13.06 -0.87
C PRO A 125 9.69 11.97 -1.67
N GLY A 126 9.92 12.20 -2.97
CA GLY A 126 10.54 11.20 -3.85
C GLY A 126 11.91 10.69 -3.35
N ASP A 127 12.76 11.56 -2.81
CA ASP A 127 14.05 11.17 -2.24
C ASP A 127 13.92 10.34 -0.95
N VAL A 128 12.85 10.55 -0.19
CA VAL A 128 12.55 9.76 1.02
C VAL A 128 11.97 8.39 0.64
N ALA A 129 11.07 8.35 -0.35
CA ALA A 129 10.52 7.09 -0.86
C ALA A 129 11.59 6.20 -1.50
N GLU A 130 12.61 6.80 -2.12
CA GLU A 130 13.77 6.08 -2.64
C GLU A 130 14.56 5.36 -1.53
N LYS A 131 14.78 6.01 -0.38
CA LYS A 131 15.41 5.40 0.79
C LYS A 131 14.59 4.25 1.36
N LEU A 132 13.27 4.43 1.44
CA LEU A 132 12.36 3.39 1.89
C LEU A 132 12.45 2.15 1.00
N MET A 133 12.48 2.33 -0.32
CA MET A 133 12.64 1.23 -1.26
C MET A 133 13.95 0.47 -1.04
N ARG A 134 15.06 1.17 -0.75
CA ARG A 134 16.34 0.51 -0.43
C ARG A 134 16.33 -0.25 0.89
N GLN A 135 15.48 0.16 1.84
CA GLN A 135 15.40 -0.48 3.16
C GLN A 135 14.55 -1.74 3.14
N LEU A 136 13.44 -1.72 2.40
CA LEU A 136 12.50 -2.85 2.31
C LEU A 136 12.84 -3.82 1.16
N GLU A 137 13.66 -3.40 0.20
CA GLU A 137 14.07 -4.18 -0.98
C GLU A 137 12.94 -4.98 -1.66
N PRO A 138 11.76 -4.38 -1.94
CA PRO A 138 10.63 -5.13 -2.44
C PRO A 138 10.89 -5.65 -3.87
N SER A 139 10.27 -6.77 -4.21
CA SER A 139 10.31 -7.30 -5.59
C SER A 139 9.66 -6.33 -6.57
N VAL A 140 8.54 -5.72 -6.16
CA VAL A 140 7.77 -4.75 -6.94
C VAL A 140 7.38 -3.56 -6.06
N LEU A 141 7.51 -2.35 -6.61
CA LEU A 141 7.00 -1.10 -6.04
C LEU A 141 5.90 -0.53 -6.92
N ILE A 142 4.77 -0.18 -6.30
CA ILE A 142 3.65 0.51 -6.92
C ILE A 142 3.47 1.87 -6.24
N PRO A 143 4.00 2.97 -6.83
CA PRO A 143 3.78 4.30 -6.28
C PRO A 143 2.34 4.76 -6.52
N LEU A 144 1.70 5.33 -5.50
CA LEU A 144 0.41 6.01 -5.61
C LEU A 144 0.66 7.52 -5.76
N PRO A 145 0.51 8.09 -6.97
CA PRO A 145 0.87 9.48 -7.21
C PRO A 145 -0.11 10.42 -6.49
N ASN A 146 0.39 11.15 -5.48
CA ASN A 146 -0.27 12.33 -4.91
C ASN A 146 0.37 13.64 -5.44
N GLY A 147 1.29 13.51 -6.39
CA GLY A 147 1.99 14.57 -7.12
C GLY A 147 2.77 13.98 -8.30
N SER A 148 3.63 14.79 -8.94
CA SER A 148 4.54 14.31 -9.99
C SER A 148 5.52 13.28 -9.41
N LEU A 149 5.79 12.18 -10.11
CA LEU A 149 6.76 11.14 -9.70
C LEU A 149 8.14 11.30 -10.38
N ALA A 150 8.35 12.39 -11.12
CA ALA A 150 9.56 12.55 -11.95
C ALA A 150 10.86 12.61 -11.14
N ASP A 151 10.82 13.27 -9.97
CA ASP A 151 11.92 13.34 -9.02
C ASP A 151 12.20 11.97 -8.38
N PHE A 152 11.15 11.24 -8.00
CA PHE A 152 11.25 9.89 -7.46
C PHE A 152 11.94 8.94 -8.46
N TYR A 153 11.48 8.87 -9.71
CA TYR A 153 12.09 8.02 -10.74
C TYR A 153 13.54 8.41 -11.04
N LYS A 154 13.84 9.71 -11.04
CA LYS A 154 15.20 10.22 -11.23
C LYS A 154 16.12 9.82 -10.07
N ALA A 155 15.65 9.94 -8.83
CA ALA A 155 16.41 9.57 -7.64
C ALA A 155 16.69 8.07 -7.61
N LEU A 156 15.69 7.26 -7.95
CA LEU A 156 15.82 5.81 -7.96
C LEU A 156 16.70 5.29 -9.11
N GLY A 157 16.82 6.05 -10.20
CA GLY A 157 17.57 5.64 -11.39
C GLY A 157 16.90 4.51 -12.17
N VAL A 158 15.60 4.29 -11.95
CA VAL A 158 14.80 3.23 -12.57
C VAL A 158 13.77 3.85 -13.49
N LYS A 159 13.58 3.25 -14.66
CA LYS A 159 12.48 3.60 -15.56
C LYS A 159 11.24 2.77 -15.19
N PRO A 160 10.08 3.38 -14.90
CA PRO A 160 8.88 2.64 -14.56
C PRO A 160 8.36 1.83 -15.75
N GLU A 161 7.72 0.70 -15.45
CA GLU A 161 6.89 -0.05 -16.38
C GLU A 161 5.47 0.51 -16.36
N GLY A 162 5.06 1.16 -17.45
CA GLY A 162 3.75 1.81 -17.56
C GLY A 162 3.84 3.22 -18.18
N PRO A 163 2.75 4.01 -18.13
CA PRO A 163 1.51 3.74 -17.39
C PRO A 163 0.67 2.57 -17.94
N GLN A 164 0.00 1.84 -17.05
CA GLN A 164 -0.94 0.76 -17.40
C GLN A 164 -2.13 0.70 -16.42
N ASP A 165 -3.28 0.20 -16.87
CA ASP A 165 -4.51 0.22 -16.07
C ASP A 165 -4.50 -0.77 -14.90
N LYS A 166 -3.69 -1.83 -15.01
CA LYS A 166 -3.57 -2.87 -13.99
C LYS A 166 -2.24 -3.60 -14.05
N PHE A 167 -1.78 -4.09 -12.91
CA PHE A 167 -0.67 -5.02 -12.79
C PHE A 167 -1.23 -6.42 -12.53
N THR A 168 -0.99 -7.35 -13.45
CA THR A 168 -1.43 -8.75 -13.33
C THR A 168 -0.22 -9.66 -13.20
N PHE A 169 -0.20 -10.50 -12.16
CA PHE A 169 0.94 -11.37 -11.87
C PHE A 169 0.49 -12.64 -11.11
N LYS A 170 1.39 -13.63 -11.08
CA LYS A 170 1.38 -14.78 -10.16
C LYS A 170 2.56 -14.66 -9.20
N ALA A 171 2.50 -15.33 -8.06
CA ALA A 171 3.59 -15.32 -7.06
C ALA A 171 4.96 -15.64 -7.69
N LYS A 172 5.02 -16.65 -8.57
CA LYS A 172 6.25 -17.04 -9.29
C LYS A 172 6.83 -15.99 -10.24
N ASP A 173 6.07 -14.96 -10.59
CA ASP A 173 6.50 -13.88 -11.48
C ASP A 173 7.22 -12.76 -10.69
N LEU A 174 7.14 -12.78 -9.36
CA LEU A 174 7.83 -11.86 -8.46
C LEU A 174 9.21 -12.43 -8.14
N LYS A 175 10.26 -11.77 -8.62
CA LYS A 175 11.63 -12.15 -8.28
C LYS A 175 12.07 -11.35 -7.05
N PRO A 176 12.57 -12.01 -5.99
CA PRO A 176 13.03 -11.35 -4.78
C PRO A 176 14.00 -10.21 -5.10
N LYS A 177 13.73 -9.03 -4.54
CA LYS A 177 14.61 -7.85 -4.62
C LYS A 177 14.88 -7.35 -6.05
N GLU A 178 14.00 -7.66 -7.00
CA GLU A 178 14.14 -7.19 -8.40
C GLU A 178 13.91 -5.67 -8.51
N GLY A 179 13.14 -5.07 -7.60
CA GLY A 179 12.96 -3.62 -7.52
C GLY A 179 12.23 -3.02 -8.72
N ARG A 180 11.31 -3.75 -9.34
CA ARG A 180 10.53 -3.25 -10.48
C ARG A 180 9.57 -2.16 -10.03
N VAL A 181 9.51 -1.06 -10.78
CA VAL A 181 8.55 0.03 -10.51
C VAL A 181 7.40 -0.06 -11.49
N ILE A 182 6.20 -0.30 -11.01
CA ILE A 182 5.00 -0.42 -11.84
C ILE A 182 4.15 0.83 -11.70
N GLN A 183 4.01 1.59 -12.80
CA GLN A 183 3.18 2.79 -12.82
C GLN A 183 1.77 2.46 -13.27
N LEU A 184 0.80 2.63 -12.37
CA LEU A 184 -0.61 2.44 -12.67
C LEU A 184 -1.33 3.74 -13.05
N SER A 185 -2.38 3.63 -13.85
CA SER A 185 -3.33 4.69 -14.20
C SER A 185 -4.77 4.21 -14.06
N VAL A 186 -5.69 5.16 -13.86
CA VAL A 186 -7.15 4.94 -13.86
C VAL A 186 -7.67 4.87 -15.29
#